data_AF-A0A7X7QG46-F1
#
_entry.id   AF-A0A7X7QG46-F1
#
_cell.length_a   1.000
_cell.length_b   1.000
_cell.length_c   1.000
_cell.angle_alpha   90.00
_cell.angle_beta   90.00
_cell.angle_gamma   90.00
#
_symmetry.space_group_name_H-M   'P 1'
#
loop_
_entity.id
_entity.type
_entity.pdbx_description
1 polymer ?
#
loop_
_entity_poly.entity_id
_entity_poly.type
_entity_poly.pdbx_seq_one_letter_code
_entity_poly.pdbx_strand_id
1 'polypeptide(L)'
;MRTEPMPHEVRELVVRTLQFFDVDIDGPWDLDETILIDEGRYSARSYKALGHMAMWLIDVGIVQFYDDEGNMLRTVNLFEELAPQRMAA
;
A
#
# COMPACT_ATOMS: atom_id res chain seq x y z
N MET A 1 20.66 -1.73 7.37
CA MET A 1 19.48 -2.27 8.08
C MET A 1 18.34 -1.35 7.73
N ARG A 2 17.38 -1.80 6.92
CA ARG A 2 16.23 -0.95 6.62
C ARG A 2 15.13 -1.31 7.60
N THR A 3 14.73 -0.33 8.38
CA THR A 3 13.58 -0.33 9.27
C THR A 3 12.30 -0.58 8.47
N GLU A 4 11.35 -1.30 9.06
CA GLU A 4 10.03 -1.58 8.49
C GLU A 4 9.42 -0.33 7.83
N PRO A 5 8.77 -0.47 6.65
CA PRO A 5 8.19 0.66 5.95
C PRO A 5 7.18 1.38 6.85
N MET A 6 7.29 2.71 6.93
CA MET A 6 6.44 3.51 7.80
C MET A 6 5.04 3.66 7.18
N PRO A 7 3.97 3.74 7.98
CA PRO A 7 2.61 3.82 7.44
C PRO A 7 2.34 4.98 6.47
N HIS A 8 3.02 6.12 6.65
CA HIS A 8 2.88 7.25 5.74
C HIS A 8 3.50 6.99 4.36
N GLU A 9 4.66 6.30 4.30
CA GLU A 9 5.31 5.93 3.04
C GLU A 9 4.41 4.98 2.23
N VAL A 10 3.80 4.00 2.91
CA VAL A 10 2.88 3.04 2.27
C VAL A 10 1.61 3.76 1.81
N ARG A 11 1.09 4.70 2.57
CA ARG A 11 -0.08 5.50 2.17
C ARG A 11 0.20 6.31 0.91
N GLU A 12 1.35 6.98 0.83
CA GLU A 12 1.74 7.72 -0.38
C GLU A 12 1.91 6.81 -1.60
N LEU A 13 2.51 5.63 -1.41
CA LEU A 13 2.59 4.62 -2.46
C LEU A 13 1.20 4.19 -2.94
N VAL A 14 0.26 3.99 -2.02
CA VAL A 14 -1.12 3.62 -2.35
C VAL A 14 -1.80 4.71 -3.18
N VAL A 15 -1.73 5.96 -2.74
CA VAL A 15 -2.31 7.10 -3.49
C VAL A 15 -1.76 7.13 -4.92
N ARG A 16 -0.43 7.11 -5.07
CA ARG A 16 0.21 7.16 -6.40
C ARG A 16 -0.19 5.99 -7.29
N THR A 17 -0.34 4.80 -6.70
CA THR A 17 -0.69 3.60 -7.45
C THR A 17 -2.16 3.62 -7.87
N LEU A 18 -3.07 4.10 -7.02
CA LEU A 18 -4.48 4.25 -7.39
C LEU A 18 -4.67 5.35 -8.45
N GLN A 19 -3.98 6.49 -8.33
CA GLN A 19 -3.96 7.52 -9.38
C GLN A 19 -3.41 6.99 -10.72
N PHE A 20 -2.42 6.09 -10.69
CA PHE A 20 -1.94 5.42 -11.90
C PHE A 20 -3.01 4.54 -12.57
N PHE A 21 -3.99 4.04 -11.81
CA PHE A 21 -5.15 3.31 -12.31
C PHE A 21 -6.37 4.22 -12.54
N ASP A 22 -6.16 5.53 -12.75
CA ASP A 22 -7.20 6.52 -13.04
C ASP A 22 -8.27 6.66 -11.92
N VAL A 23 -7.91 6.30 -10.69
CA VAL A 23 -8.78 6.54 -9.52
C VAL A 23 -8.66 8.00 -9.09
N ASP A 24 -9.80 8.71 -9.08
CA ASP A 24 -9.89 10.15 -8.82
C ASP A 24 -9.81 10.45 -7.31
N ILE A 25 -8.59 10.42 -6.77
CA ILE A 25 -8.27 10.82 -5.39
C ILE A 25 -7.24 11.94 -5.40
N ASP A 26 -7.44 12.95 -4.55
CA ASP A 26 -6.57 14.11 -4.44
C ASP A 26 -5.36 13.83 -3.54
N GLY A 27 -5.52 12.93 -2.56
CA GLY A 27 -4.42 12.60 -1.68
C GLY A 27 -4.70 11.58 -0.59
N PRO A 28 -3.80 11.52 0.41
CA PRO A 28 -3.84 10.51 1.45
C PRO A 28 -5.07 10.58 2.36
N TRP A 29 -5.77 11.71 2.38
CA TRP A 29 -6.97 11.95 3.20
C TRP A 29 -8.24 11.35 2.61
N ASP A 30 -8.21 10.98 1.32
CA ASP A 30 -9.34 10.37 0.61
C ASP A 30 -9.38 8.85 0.79
N LEU A 31 -8.43 8.30 1.55
CA LEU A 31 -8.35 6.87 1.83
C LEU A 31 -9.06 6.52 3.13
N ASP A 32 -10.01 5.60 3.06
CA ASP A 32 -10.55 4.92 4.22
C ASP A 32 -9.56 3.85 4.69
N GLU A 33 -8.96 4.06 5.86
CA GLU A 33 -7.98 3.16 6.44
C GLU A 33 -8.57 2.25 7.51
N THR A 34 -8.24 0.96 7.43
CA THR A 34 -8.55 -0.02 8.47
C THR A 34 -7.31 -0.80 8.86
N ILE A 35 -7.09 -0.92 10.16
CA ILE A 35 -6.00 -1.70 10.75
C ILE A 35 -6.56 -3.05 11.18
N LEU A 36 -5.93 -4.12 10.72
CA LEU A 36 -6.21 -5.47 11.19
C LEU A 36 -5.24 -5.82 12.32
N ILE A 37 -5.81 -6.11 13.49
CA ILE A 37 -5.11 -6.69 14.63
C ILE A 37 -5.55 -8.15 14.75
N ASP A 38 -4.59 -9.05 14.76
CA ASP A 38 -4.81 -10.48 14.94
C ASP A 38 -3.94 -10.96 16.10
N GLU A 39 -4.54 -11.64 17.08
CA GLU A 39 -3.86 -12.09 18.32
C GLU A 39 -3.04 -10.99 19.04
N GLY A 40 -3.54 -9.74 19.03
CA GLY A 40 -2.85 -8.60 19.63
C GLY A 40 -1.67 -8.06 18.81
N ARG A 41 -1.47 -8.60 17.60
CA ARG A 41 -0.42 -8.21 16.67
C ARG A 41 -1.00 -7.44 15.49
N TYR A 42 -0.29 -6.41 15.08
CA TYR A 42 -0.64 -5.62 13.91
C TYR A 42 -0.24 -6.39 12.63
N SER A 43 -1.22 -7.01 11.97
CA SER A 43 -0.95 -7.99 10.89
C SER A 43 -1.16 -7.42 9.49
N ALA A 44 -2.10 -6.48 9.33
CA ALA A 44 -2.34 -5.84 8.03
C ALA A 44 -2.93 -4.43 8.15
N ARG A 45 -2.84 -3.66 7.06
CA ARG A 45 -3.64 -2.44 6.85
C ARG A 45 -4.34 -2.53 5.51
N SER A 46 -5.60 -2.12 5.44
CA SER A 46 -6.29 -1.88 4.18
C SER A 46 -6.54 -0.40 3.98
N TYR A 47 -6.48 0.02 2.72
CA TYR A 47 -6.82 1.35 2.24
C TYR A 47 -7.90 1.20 1.19
N LYS A 48 -8.98 1.99 1.26
CA LYS A 48 -10.08 1.93 0.29
C LYS A 48 -10.40 3.32 -0.21
N ALA A 49 -10.71 3.42 -1.51
CA ALA A 49 -11.23 4.64 -2.13
C ALA A 49 -11.95 4.29 -3.43
N LEU A 50 -13.15 4.86 -3.64
CA LEU A 50 -13.90 4.74 -4.89
C LEU A 50 -13.99 3.29 -5.42
N GLY A 51 -14.36 2.36 -4.54
CA GLY A 51 -14.49 0.92 -4.88
C GLY A 51 -13.16 0.15 -4.92
N HIS A 52 -12.03 0.83 -5.09
CA HIS A 52 -10.70 0.21 -5.12
C HIS A 52 -10.17 -0.06 -3.71
N MET A 53 -9.27 -1.03 -3.62
CA MET A 53 -8.65 -1.43 -2.36
C MET A 53 -7.16 -1.71 -2.52
N ALA A 54 -6.39 -1.30 -1.52
CA ALA A 54 -5.04 -1.80 -1.29
C ALA A 54 -4.95 -2.53 0.05
N MET A 55 -4.24 -3.65 0.10
CA MET A 55 -3.98 -4.41 1.32
C MET A 55 -2.47 -4.53 1.54
N TRP A 56 -2.00 -3.93 2.62
CA TRP A 56 -0.63 -4.06 3.11
C TRP A 56 -0.54 -5.19 4.12
N LEU A 57 0.16 -6.26 3.73
CA LEU A 57 0.55 -7.38 4.56
C LEU A 57 1.90 -7.07 5.21
N ILE A 58 1.88 -6.77 6.50
CA ILE A 58 3.01 -6.14 7.20
C ILE A 58 4.21 -7.08 7.26
N ASP A 59 3.97 -8.33 7.64
CA ASP A 59 5.02 -9.32 7.91
C ASP A 59 5.87 -9.65 6.71
N VAL A 60 5.22 -9.66 5.55
CA VAL A 60 5.85 -10.03 4.27
C VAL A 60 6.24 -8.80 3.46
N GLY A 61 5.90 -7.59 3.93
CA GLY A 61 6.22 -6.34 3.26
C GLY A 61 5.59 -6.20 1.87
N ILE A 62 4.35 -6.67 1.69
CA ILE A 62 3.66 -6.67 0.40
C ILE A 62 2.46 -5.74 0.45
N VAL A 63 2.24 -4.97 -0.62
CA VAL A 63 0.98 -4.27 -0.88
C VAL A 63 0.34 -4.85 -2.13
N GLN A 64 -0.89 -5.33 -2.00
CA GLN A 64 -1.71 -5.79 -3.12
C GLN A 64 -2.78 -4.76 -3.43
N PHE A 65 -3.07 -4.55 -4.70
CA PHE A 65 -4.06 -3.60 -5.20
C PHE A 65 -5.15 -4.35 -5.95
N TYR A 66 -6.39 -3.94 -5.73
CA TYR A 66 -7.59 -4.54 -6.28
C TYR A 66 -8.54 -3.48 -6.84
N ASP A 67 -9.24 -3.80 -7.93
CA ASP A 67 -10.35 -3.00 -8.45
C ASP A 67 -11.65 -3.24 -7.66
N ASP A 68 -12.73 -2.59 -8.10
CA ASP A 68 -14.06 -2.66 -7.50
C ASP A 68 -14.79 -4.00 -7.73
N GLU A 69 -14.33 -4.78 -8.70
CA GLU A 69 -14.77 -6.16 -8.94
C GLU A 69 -13.97 -7.18 -8.10
N GLY A 70 -12.90 -6.74 -7.43
CA GLY A 70 -12.01 -7.58 -6.63
C GLY A 70 -10.92 -8.27 -7.44
N ASN A 71 -10.71 -7.89 -8.70
CA ASN A 71 -9.58 -8.36 -9.49
C ASN A 71 -8.30 -7.70 -8.98
N MET A 72 -7.22 -8.48 -8.90
CA MET A 72 -5.92 -7.97 -8.48
C MET A 72 -5.24 -7.21 -9.63
N LEU A 73 -5.01 -5.91 -9.42
CA LEU A 73 -4.38 -5.01 -10.39
C LEU A 73 -2.86 -5.04 -10.31
N ARG A 74 -2.30 -5.05 -9.09
CA ARG A 74 -0.84 -4.97 -8.88
C ARG A 74 -0.45 -5.56 -7.53
N THR A 75 0.77 -6.08 -7.47
CA THR A 75 1.46 -6.42 -6.21
C THR A 75 2.78 -5.64 -6.15
N VAL A 76 3.08 -5.03 -5.00
CA VAL A 76 4.32 -4.29 -4.75
C VAL A 76 5.03 -4.90 -3.55
N ASN A 77 6.31 -5.23 -3.73
CA ASN A 77 7.21 -5.61 -2.65
C ASN A 77 7.88 -4.35 -2.08
N LEU A 78 7.53 -3.98 -0.85
CA LEU A 78 8.02 -2.77 -0.18
C LEU A 78 9.51 -2.84 0.16
N PHE A 79 10.09 -4.04 0.25
CA PHE A 79 11.52 -4.16 0.50
C PHE A 79 12.37 -3.83 -0.75
N GLU A 80 11.79 -3.97 -1.95
CA GLU A 80 12.46 -3.72 -3.23
C GLU A 80 12.16 -2.32 -3.75
N GLU A 81 10.88 -1.95 -3.88
CA GLU A 81 10.44 -0.72 -4.56
C GLU A 81 10.88 0.55 -3.83
N LEU A 82 11.00 0.41 -2.51
CA LEU A 82 11.19 1.51 -1.60
C LEU A 82 12.71 1.69 -1.35
N ALA A 83 13.57 0.76 -1.82
CA ALA A 83 15.02 0.81 -1.60
C ALA A 83 15.60 2.01 -2.35
N PRO A 84 16.49 2.81 -1.75
CA PRO A 84 17.12 3.90 -2.48
C PRO A 84 17.83 3.31 -3.69
N GLN A 85 17.45 3.79 -4.88
CA GLN A 85 18.14 3.49 -6.13
C GLN A 85 19.64 3.65 -5.85
N ARG A 86 20.37 2.53 -5.79
CA ARG A 86 21.82 2.56 -5.79
C ARG A 86 22.21 3.21 -7.11
N MET A 87 22.53 4.50 -7.07
CA MET A 87 23.22 5.16 -8.16
C MET A 87 24.48 4.35 -8.40
N ALA A 88 24.54 3.71 -9.57
CA ALA A 88 25.74 3.06 -10.05
C ALA A 88 26.87 4.11 -10.08
N ALA A 89 28.01 3.72 -9.54
CA ALA A 89 29.25 4.49 -9.51
C ALA A 89 29.82 4.75 -10.91
#